data_AF-A0AAW5C5I9-F1
#
_entry.id   AF-A0AAW5C5I9-F1
#
_cell.length_a   1.000
_cell.length_b   1.000
_cell.length_c   1.000
_cell.angle_alpha   90.00
_cell.angle_beta   90.00
_cell.angle_gamma   90.00
#
_symmetry.space_group_name_H-M   'P 1'
#
loop_
_entity.id
_entity.type
_entity.pdbx_description
1 polymer ?
#
loop_
_entity_poly.entity_id
_entity_poly.type
_entity_poly.pdbx_seq_one_letter_code
_entity_poly.pdbx_strand_id
1 'polypeptide(L)'
;MIKIKDVEEFGDSLKKGDKLIYIEDAPRDDGIKGRTKIKRIMSVDKVYKHTVDLVQGKVKHNVTLKEAMICNMKQPAVPSAPVNRAEAREIRKNKIMNMACQGLDQDEIAGRTGYSKGTIANVIRHTKQKGQKAAERNAQIIKLKQEGMRTKDIAKKLDCSKSLVCEVYKRYREKGI
;
A
#
# COMPACT_ATOMS: atom_id res chain seq x y z
N MET A 1 -21.22 -12.16 18.48
CA MET A 1 -20.72 -13.48 18.91
C MET A 1 -21.16 -14.49 17.84
N ILE A 2 -20.26 -15.30 17.28
CA ILE A 2 -20.63 -16.30 16.25
C ILE A 2 -21.34 -17.46 16.96
N LYS A 3 -22.53 -17.85 16.49
CA LYS A 3 -23.28 -18.96 17.09
C LYS A 3 -22.72 -20.28 16.57
N ILE A 4 -22.79 -21.32 17.40
CA ILE A 4 -22.28 -22.67 17.05
C ILE A 4 -23.02 -23.22 15.82
N LYS A 5 -24.34 -23.02 15.75
CA LYS A 5 -25.16 -23.41 14.59
C LYS A 5 -24.66 -22.83 13.27
N ASP A 6 -24.29 -21.54 13.25
CA ASP A 6 -23.78 -20.90 12.03
C ASP A 6 -22.47 -21.56 11.55
N VAL A 7 -21.61 -22.03 12.48
CA VAL A 7 -20.35 -22.71 12.16
C VAL A 7 -20.60 -24.12 11.60
N GLU A 8 -21.61 -24.80 12.12
CA GLU A 8 -22.02 -26.12 11.63
C GLU A 8 -22.62 -26.02 10.22
N GLU A 9 -23.56 -25.09 10.00
CA GLU A 9 -24.13 -24.80 8.67
C GLU A 9 -23.06 -24.41 7.66
N PHE A 10 -22.07 -23.61 8.07
CA PHE A 10 -20.92 -23.29 7.24
C PHE A 10 -20.13 -24.55 6.88
N GLY A 11 -19.81 -25.41 7.83
CA GLY A 11 -19.12 -26.68 7.58
C GLY A 11 -19.87 -27.58 6.61
N ASP A 12 -21.18 -27.73 6.80
CA ASP A 12 -22.04 -28.56 5.94
C ASP A 12 -22.17 -28.01 4.51
N SER A 13 -22.02 -26.69 4.35
CA SER A 13 -22.05 -26.04 3.04
C SER A 13 -20.78 -26.24 2.20
N LEU A 14 -19.64 -26.58 2.83
CA LEU A 14 -18.34 -26.68 2.17
C LEU A 14 -18.22 -27.97 1.36
N LYS A 15 -17.77 -27.84 0.12
CA LYS A 15 -17.47 -28.95 -0.78
C LYS A 15 -15.98 -29.02 -1.08
N LYS A 16 -15.51 -30.23 -1.39
CA LYS A 16 -14.14 -30.44 -1.87
C LYS A 16 -13.91 -29.60 -3.14
N GLY A 17 -12.83 -28.82 -3.14
CA GLY A 17 -12.47 -27.89 -4.20
C GLY A 17 -12.86 -26.44 -3.94
N ASP A 18 -13.76 -26.17 -3.00
CA ASP A 18 -14.20 -24.81 -2.66
C ASP A 18 -13.01 -23.94 -2.25
N LYS A 19 -13.02 -22.68 -2.69
CA LYS A 19 -11.92 -21.75 -2.44
C LYS A 19 -12.20 -20.95 -1.19
N LEU A 20 -11.37 -21.15 -0.17
CA LEU A 20 -11.42 -20.42 1.09
C LEU A 20 -10.21 -19.53 1.27
N ILE A 21 -10.43 -18.38 1.90
CA ILE A 21 -9.38 -17.49 2.35
C ILE A 21 -8.78 -18.05 3.64
N TYR A 22 -7.48 -18.28 3.61
CA TYR A 22 -6.65 -18.58 4.77
C TYR A 22 -5.78 -17.36 5.10
N ILE A 23 -5.66 -17.01 6.38
CA ILE A 23 -4.80 -15.92 6.85
C ILE A 23 -3.67 -16.52 7.67
N GLU A 24 -2.45 -16.42 7.15
CA GLU A 24 -1.22 -16.91 7.77
C GLU A 24 -0.50 -15.74 8.46
N ASP A 25 0.03 -15.98 9.66
CA ASP A 25 0.93 -15.04 10.32
C ASP A 25 2.38 -15.34 9.93
N ALA A 26 3.01 -14.44 9.18
CA ALA A 26 4.41 -14.54 8.76
C ALA A 26 5.29 -13.51 9.48
N PRO A 27 6.59 -13.78 9.66
CA PRO A 27 7.55 -12.77 10.12
C PRO A 27 7.57 -11.56 9.16
N ARG A 28 7.75 -10.36 9.71
CA ARG A 28 7.97 -9.16 8.91
C ARG A 28 9.42 -9.10 8.43
N ASP A 29 9.62 -8.91 7.13
CA ASP A 29 10.93 -8.86 6.47
C ASP A 29 11.46 -7.42 6.30
N ASP A 30 10.82 -6.44 6.96
CA ASP A 30 11.15 -5.01 6.87
C ASP A 30 11.97 -4.50 8.07
N GLY A 31 12.51 -5.40 8.89
CA GLY A 31 13.31 -5.07 10.08
C GLY A 31 12.51 -4.50 11.25
N ILE A 32 11.16 -4.48 11.16
CA ILE A 32 10.28 -4.02 12.23
C ILE A 32 9.78 -5.23 13.04
N LYS A 33 9.91 -5.18 14.38
CA LYS A 33 9.37 -6.23 15.27
C LYS A 33 7.86 -6.42 15.02
N GLY A 34 7.43 -7.66 14.75
CA GLY A 34 6.01 -8.03 14.61
C GLY A 34 5.75 -9.11 13.55
N ARG A 35 4.49 -9.57 13.47
CA ARG A 35 4.01 -10.50 12.43
C ARG A 35 3.16 -9.76 11.40
N THR A 36 3.22 -10.19 10.14
CA THR A 36 2.35 -9.73 9.05
C THR A 36 1.33 -10.81 8.71
N LYS A 37 0.11 -10.39 8.38
CA LYS A 37 -0.97 -11.30 7.99
C LYS A 37 -0.98 -11.45 6.48
N ILE A 38 -0.64 -12.64 5.99
CA ILE A 38 -0.67 -12.99 4.58
C ILE A 38 -1.99 -13.68 4.27
N LYS A 39 -2.76 -13.12 3.33
CA LYS A 39 -3.99 -13.77 2.83
C LYS A 39 -3.63 -14.71 1.68
N ARG A 40 -4.05 -15.96 1.77
CA ARG A 40 -3.94 -16.98 0.72
C ARG A 40 -5.33 -17.49 0.34
N ILE A 41 -5.49 -17.89 -0.91
CA ILE A 41 -6.68 -18.61 -1.37
C ILE A 41 -6.28 -20.08 -1.48
N MET A 42 -6.95 -20.93 -0.72
CA MET A 42 -6.69 -22.36 -0.65
C MET A 42 -7.97 -23.14 -0.99
N SER A 43 -7.81 -24.35 -1.51
CA SER A 43 -8.93 -25.23 -1.83
C SER A 43 -9.24 -26.17 -0.67
N VAL A 44 -10.51 -26.40 -0.38
CA VAL A 44 -10.96 -27.42 0.58
C VAL A 44 -10.59 -28.80 0.04
N ASP A 45 -9.86 -29.59 0.82
CA ASP A 45 -9.55 -30.99 0.53
C ASP A 45 -10.54 -31.93 1.24
N LYS A 46 -10.68 -31.76 2.56
CA LYS A 46 -11.58 -32.53 3.41
C LYS A 46 -12.20 -31.66 4.49
N VAL A 47 -13.49 -31.87 4.75
CA VAL A 47 -14.23 -31.23 5.84
C VAL A 47 -14.49 -32.27 6.93
N TYR A 48 -14.17 -31.93 8.17
CA TYR A 48 -14.45 -32.73 9.36
C TYR A 48 -15.44 -31.98 10.26
N LYS A 49 -15.91 -32.65 11.31
CA LYS A 49 -16.91 -32.12 12.25
C LYS A 49 -16.61 -30.71 12.78
N HIS A 50 -15.34 -30.38 13.02
CA HIS A 50 -14.94 -29.09 13.60
C HIS A 50 -13.78 -28.40 12.86
N THR A 51 -13.19 -29.06 11.87
CA THR A 51 -12.00 -28.59 11.15
C THR A 51 -12.13 -28.83 9.66
N VAL A 52 -11.33 -28.13 8.87
CA VAL A 52 -11.26 -28.28 7.41
C VAL A 52 -9.79 -28.29 6.98
N ASP A 53 -9.45 -29.25 6.13
CA ASP A 53 -8.15 -29.33 5.46
C ASP A 53 -8.18 -28.44 4.21
N LEU A 54 -7.21 -27.53 4.14
CA LEU A 54 -7.00 -26.60 3.04
C LEU A 54 -5.69 -26.93 2.32
N VAL A 55 -5.72 -26.89 0.99
CA VAL A 55 -4.57 -27.22 0.15
C VAL A 55 -4.31 -26.16 -0.92
N GLN A 56 -3.03 -25.85 -1.15
CA GLN A 56 -2.57 -25.00 -2.23
C GLN A 56 -1.21 -25.52 -2.74
N GLY A 57 -1.21 -26.23 -3.87
CA GLY A 57 0.00 -26.90 -4.37
C GLY A 57 0.50 -27.96 -3.39
N LYS A 58 1.75 -27.81 -2.90
CA LYS A 58 2.35 -28.72 -1.91
C LYS A 58 2.02 -28.36 -0.45
N VAL A 59 1.38 -27.21 -0.22
CA VAL A 59 1.08 -26.71 1.13
C VAL A 59 -0.27 -27.23 1.60
N LYS A 60 -0.32 -27.76 2.83
CA LYS A 60 -1.54 -28.23 3.50
C LYS A 60 -1.68 -27.57 4.87
N HIS A 61 -2.88 -27.11 5.20
CA HIS A 61 -3.21 -26.54 6.51
C HIS A 61 -4.51 -27.13 7.04
N ASN A 62 -4.53 -27.54 8.30
CA ASN A 62 -5.76 -27.87 9.02
C ASN A 62 -6.19 -26.64 9.82
N VAL A 63 -7.43 -26.18 9.63
CA VAL A 63 -7.97 -25.00 10.33
C VAL A 63 -9.31 -25.31 10.94
N THR A 64 -9.69 -24.60 12.01
CA THR A 64 -11.02 -24.78 12.60
C THR A 64 -12.10 -24.18 11.69
N LEU A 65 -13.29 -24.79 11.65
CA LEU A 65 -14.43 -24.27 10.87
C LEU A 65 -14.77 -22.83 11.27
N LYS A 66 -14.65 -22.51 12.57
CA LYS A 66 -14.88 -21.16 13.09
C LYS A 66 -13.89 -20.14 12.51
N GLU A 67 -12.60 -20.48 12.46
CA GLU A 67 -11.58 -19.59 11.87
C GLU A 67 -11.77 -19.42 10.37
N ALA A 68 -12.05 -20.52 9.66
CA ALA A 68 -12.37 -20.50 8.23
C ALA A 68 -13.59 -19.62 7.97
N MET A 69 -14.67 -19.79 8.74
CA MET A 69 -15.88 -18.98 8.66
C MET A 69 -15.58 -17.50 8.91
N ILE A 70 -14.83 -17.15 9.96
CA ILE A 70 -14.45 -15.76 10.26
C ILE A 70 -13.69 -15.11 9.10
N CYS A 71 -12.77 -15.85 8.47
CA CYS A 71 -11.97 -15.35 7.36
C CYS A 71 -12.80 -15.11 6.09
N ASN A 72 -13.83 -15.93 5.88
CA ASN A 72 -14.66 -15.90 4.66
C ASN A 72 -15.96 -15.10 4.83
N MET A 73 -16.42 -14.85 6.05
CA MET A 73 -17.54 -13.92 6.35
C MET A 73 -17.16 -12.44 6.16
N LYS A 74 -15.87 -12.11 6.20
CA LYS A 74 -15.39 -10.72 6.27
C LYS A 74 -15.36 -9.95 4.94
N GLN A 75 -15.78 -10.49 3.79
CA GLN A 75 -16.07 -9.69 2.56
C GLN A 75 -16.66 -10.53 1.38
N PRO A 76 -17.28 -9.89 0.37
CA PRO A 76 -18.13 -10.50 -0.66
C PRO A 76 -17.35 -11.18 -1.80
N ALA A 77 -18.11 -11.98 -2.57
CA ALA A 77 -17.73 -12.97 -3.58
C ALA A 77 -16.99 -12.48 -4.86
N VAL A 78 -16.02 -11.57 -4.75
CA VAL A 78 -15.23 -11.15 -5.93
C VAL A 78 -13.74 -11.38 -5.67
N PRO A 79 -13.05 -12.18 -6.51
CA PRO A 79 -11.59 -12.17 -6.52
C PRO A 79 -11.16 -10.74 -6.88
N SER A 80 -10.50 -10.04 -5.97
CA SER A 80 -9.82 -8.80 -6.37
C SER A 80 -8.79 -9.20 -7.41
N ALA A 81 -8.99 -8.79 -8.65
CA ALA A 81 -7.94 -8.79 -9.68
C ALA A 81 -6.62 -8.28 -9.07
N PRO A 82 -5.44 -8.64 -9.61
CA PRO A 82 -4.19 -8.05 -9.17
C PRO A 82 -4.22 -6.55 -9.50
N VAL A 83 -4.83 -5.76 -8.61
CA VAL A 83 -4.83 -4.31 -8.71
C VAL A 83 -3.36 -3.94 -8.56
N ASN A 84 -2.79 -3.33 -9.59
CA ASN A 84 -1.47 -2.76 -9.55
C ASN A 84 -1.42 -1.82 -8.34
N ARG A 85 -0.86 -2.30 -7.22
CA ARG A 85 -0.95 -1.61 -5.93
C ARG A 85 -0.26 -0.26 -5.99
N ALA A 86 0.73 -0.11 -6.86
CA ALA A 86 1.40 1.17 -7.11
C ALA A 86 0.47 2.15 -7.81
N GLU A 87 -0.25 1.70 -8.85
CA GLU A 87 -1.21 2.52 -9.57
C GLU A 87 -2.38 2.97 -8.69
N ALA A 88 -2.95 2.05 -7.90
CA ALA A 88 -4.01 2.41 -6.95
C ALA A 88 -3.54 3.39 -5.86
N ARG A 89 -2.27 3.30 -5.44
CA ARG A 89 -1.66 4.27 -4.53
C ARG A 89 -1.49 5.63 -5.19
N GLU A 90 -1.10 5.68 -6.45
CA GLU A 90 -0.94 6.94 -7.16
C GLU A 90 -2.26 7.60 -7.51
N ILE A 91 -3.27 6.84 -7.93
CA ILE A 91 -4.64 7.36 -8.13
C ILE A 91 -5.16 7.97 -6.81
N ARG A 92 -4.98 7.26 -5.68
CA ARG A 92 -5.35 7.78 -4.36
C ARG A 92 -4.61 9.07 -4.02
N LYS A 93 -3.29 9.07 -4.20
CA LYS A 93 -2.44 10.23 -3.90
C LYS A 93 -2.86 11.45 -4.72
N ASN A 94 -3.04 11.28 -6.03
CA ASN A 94 -3.45 12.35 -6.93
C ASN A 94 -4.83 12.90 -6.56
N LYS A 95 -5.78 12.02 -6.24
CA LYS A 95 -7.14 12.43 -5.83
C LYS A 95 -7.14 13.25 -4.53
N ILE A 96 -6.39 12.81 -3.51
CA ILE A 96 -6.25 13.54 -2.24
C ILE A 96 -5.54 14.88 -2.45
N MET A 97 -4.44 14.90 -3.20
CA MET A 97 -3.65 16.11 -3.42
C MET A 97 -4.40 17.15 -4.25
N ASN A 98 -5.20 16.74 -5.24
CA ASN A 98 -6.01 17.68 -6.02
C ASN A 98 -7.02 18.41 -5.12
N MET A 99 -7.74 17.68 -4.27
CA MET A 99 -8.67 18.30 -3.31
C MET A 99 -7.97 19.19 -2.28
N ALA A 100 -6.82 18.76 -1.77
CA ALA A 100 -6.04 19.58 -0.86
C ALA A 100 -5.52 20.88 -1.53
N CYS A 101 -5.15 20.83 -2.82
CA CYS A 101 -4.77 22.01 -3.59
C CYS A 101 -5.95 22.95 -3.87
N GLN A 102 -7.18 22.43 -3.88
CA GLN A 102 -8.41 23.22 -3.98
C GLN A 102 -8.81 23.86 -2.64
N GLY A 103 -8.04 23.64 -1.57
CA GLY A 103 -8.27 24.25 -0.25
C GLY A 103 -9.22 23.47 0.65
N LEU A 104 -9.64 22.26 0.27
CA LEU A 104 -10.51 21.44 1.12
C LEU A 104 -9.78 20.99 2.38
N ASP A 105 -10.51 20.97 3.49
CA ASP A 105 -9.99 20.46 4.75
C ASP A 105 -9.97 18.90 4.76
N GLN A 106 -9.32 18.32 5.77
CA GLN A 106 -9.18 16.86 5.84
C GLN A 106 -10.51 16.13 6.07
N ASP A 107 -11.50 16.81 6.65
CA ASP A 107 -12.81 16.26 6.99
C ASP A 107 -13.71 16.24 5.75
N GLU A 108 -13.67 17.30 4.95
CA GLU A 108 -14.29 17.39 3.63
C GLU A 108 -13.69 16.36 2.67
N ILE A 109 -12.37 16.20 2.66
CA ILE A 109 -11.71 15.18 1.85
C ILE A 109 -12.13 13.78 2.31
N ALA A 110 -12.22 13.55 3.62
CA ALA A 110 -12.68 12.27 4.17
C ALA A 110 -14.12 11.98 3.74
N GLY A 111 -15.02 12.97 3.84
CA GLY A 111 -16.41 12.85 3.41
C GLY A 111 -16.56 12.57 1.91
N ARG A 112 -15.74 13.19 1.06
CA ARG A 112 -15.79 13.01 -0.41
C ARG A 112 -15.11 11.75 -0.92
N THR A 113 -14.13 11.22 -0.19
CA THR A 113 -13.31 10.08 -0.64
C THR A 113 -13.58 8.77 0.07
N GLY A 114 -14.17 8.82 1.27
CA GLY A 114 -14.28 7.67 2.17
C GLY A 114 -12.94 7.23 2.79
N TYR A 115 -11.85 7.98 2.59
CA TYR A 115 -10.57 7.67 3.23
C TYR A 115 -10.52 8.19 4.66
N SER A 116 -9.83 7.46 5.54
CA SER A 116 -9.62 7.91 6.92
C SER A 116 -8.76 9.18 6.97
N LYS A 117 -9.04 10.04 7.96
CA LYS A 117 -8.26 11.27 8.21
C LYS A 117 -6.77 10.99 8.31
N GLY A 118 -6.38 9.90 9.00
CA GLY A 118 -4.97 9.49 9.11
C GLY A 118 -4.32 9.11 7.76
N THR A 119 -5.08 8.51 6.85
CA THR A 119 -4.59 8.22 5.48
C THR A 119 -4.36 9.52 4.71
N ILE A 120 -5.32 10.45 4.79
CA ILE A 120 -5.26 11.75 4.12
C ILE A 120 -4.06 12.56 4.65
N ALA A 121 -3.93 12.68 5.97
CA ALA A 121 -2.84 13.38 6.63
C ALA A 121 -1.47 12.83 6.22
N ASN A 122 -1.32 11.50 6.20
CA ASN A 122 -0.08 10.86 5.77
C ASN A 122 0.26 11.18 4.31
N VAL A 123 -0.70 11.11 3.41
CA VAL A 123 -0.50 11.42 1.98
C VAL A 123 -0.07 12.87 1.79
N ILE A 124 -0.75 13.82 2.45
CA ILE A 124 -0.43 15.25 2.36
C ILE A 124 0.98 15.50 2.92
N ARG A 125 1.28 14.97 4.12
CA ARG A 125 2.58 15.15 4.77
C ARG A 125 3.73 14.62 3.92
N HIS A 126 3.63 13.38 3.43
CA HIS A 126 4.70 12.78 2.63
C HIS A 126 4.91 13.52 1.30
N THR A 127 3.83 14.00 0.67
CA THR A 127 3.93 14.76 -0.58
C THR A 127 4.61 16.11 -0.34
N LYS A 128 4.24 16.84 0.73
CA LYS A 128 4.90 18.09 1.12
C LYS A 128 6.38 17.89 1.43
N GLN A 129 6.73 16.87 2.23
CA GLN A 129 8.12 16.55 2.55
C GLN A 129 8.96 16.21 1.31
N LYS A 130 8.40 15.44 0.37
CA LYS A 130 9.08 15.12 -0.90
C LYS A 130 9.31 16.38 -1.73
N GLY A 131 8.33 17.28 -1.78
CA GLY A 131 8.46 18.59 -2.44
C GLY A 131 9.55 19.47 -1.81
N GLN A 132 9.58 19.57 -0.48
CA GLN A 132 10.60 20.34 0.25
C GLN A 132 12.02 19.82 -0.02
N LYS A 133 12.25 18.51 0.10
CA LYS A 133 13.57 17.92 -0.21
C LYS A 133 14.01 18.19 -1.65
N ALA A 134 13.07 18.16 -2.60
CA ALA A 134 13.38 18.49 -3.99
C ALA A 134 13.73 19.97 -4.15
N ALA A 135 13.02 20.88 -3.47
CA ALA A 135 13.31 22.31 -3.48
C ALA A 135 14.67 22.62 -2.84
N GLU A 136 14.99 22.04 -1.68
CA GLU A 136 16.28 22.17 -1.01
C GLU A 136 17.44 21.69 -1.90
N ARG A 137 17.30 20.51 -2.51
CA ARG A 137 18.29 19.99 -3.46
C ARG A 137 18.47 20.94 -4.65
N ASN A 138 17.37 21.46 -5.19
CA ASN A 138 17.44 22.38 -6.33
C ASN A 138 18.11 23.72 -5.94
N ALA A 139 17.84 24.24 -4.74
CA ALA A 139 18.51 25.42 -4.22
C ALA A 139 20.03 25.20 -4.04
N GLN A 140 20.43 24.02 -3.53
CA GLN A 140 21.85 23.66 -3.44
C GLN A 140 22.51 23.54 -4.82
N ILE A 141 21.82 22.97 -5.82
CA ILE A 141 22.29 22.92 -7.21
C ILE A 141 22.56 24.33 -7.73
N ILE A 142 21.61 25.26 -7.55
CA ILE A 142 21.73 26.65 -8.02
C ILE A 142 22.93 27.32 -7.35
N LYS A 143 23.04 27.21 -6.02
CA LYS A 143 24.14 27.81 -5.24
C LYS A 143 25.50 27.30 -5.70
N LEU A 144 25.68 25.98 -5.79
CA LEU A 144 26.95 25.38 -6.24
C LEU A 144 27.29 25.76 -7.68
N LYS A 145 26.29 26.01 -8.53
CA LYS A 145 26.51 26.51 -9.89
C LYS A 145 26.92 27.96 -9.95
N GLN A 146 26.33 28.81 -9.12
CA GLN A 146 26.74 30.21 -8.98
C GLN A 146 28.17 30.31 -8.43
N GLU A 147 28.57 29.38 -7.56
CA GLU A 147 29.96 29.22 -7.06
C GLU A 147 30.95 28.68 -8.12
N GLY A 148 30.51 28.44 -9.37
CA GLY A 148 31.37 28.01 -10.47
C GLY A 148 31.68 26.52 -10.52
N MET A 149 31.07 25.68 -9.67
CA MET A 149 31.35 24.24 -9.64
C MET A 149 30.91 23.56 -10.95
N ARG A 150 31.72 22.61 -11.44
CA ARG A 150 31.38 21.87 -12.66
C ARG A 150 30.20 20.95 -12.41
N THR A 151 29.37 20.75 -13.43
CA THR A 151 28.13 19.95 -13.34
C THR A 151 28.41 18.51 -12.88
N LYS A 152 29.54 17.94 -13.30
CA LYS A 152 29.96 16.59 -12.90
C LYS A 152 30.20 16.49 -11.39
N ASP A 153 30.78 17.54 -10.80
CA ASP A 153 31.15 17.55 -9.37
C ASP A 153 29.92 17.81 -8.49
N ILE A 154 29.01 18.69 -8.94
CA ILE A 154 27.71 18.90 -8.29
C ILE A 154 26.89 17.61 -8.27
N ALA A 155 26.80 16.93 -9.42
CA ALA A 155 26.08 15.67 -9.55
C ALA A 155 26.61 14.61 -8.56
N LYS A 156 27.93 14.51 -8.43
CA LYS A 156 28.58 13.60 -7.48
C LYS A 156 28.34 14.03 -6.02
N LYS A 157 28.42 15.33 -5.72
CA LYS A 157 28.27 15.87 -4.36
C LYS A 157 26.84 15.72 -3.82
N LEU A 158 25.84 15.87 -4.68
CA LEU A 158 24.42 15.82 -4.30
C LEU A 158 23.74 14.48 -4.65
N ASP A 159 24.53 13.47 -5.01
CA ASP A 159 24.07 12.15 -5.44
C ASP A 159 22.87 12.21 -6.42
N CYS A 160 23.07 12.95 -7.52
CA CYS A 160 22.01 13.16 -8.51
C CYS A 160 22.54 13.14 -9.94
N SER A 161 21.64 13.05 -10.92
CA SER A 161 22.03 12.95 -12.33
C SER A 161 22.53 14.30 -12.87
N LYS A 162 23.49 14.25 -13.81
CA LYS A 162 24.00 15.45 -14.51
C LYS A 162 22.88 16.18 -15.26
N SER A 163 21.96 15.43 -15.85
CA SER A 163 20.79 15.99 -16.56
C SER A 163 19.92 16.83 -15.63
N LEU A 164 19.68 16.34 -14.41
CA LEU A 164 18.89 17.06 -13.41
C LEU A 164 19.56 18.38 -12.99
N VAL A 165 20.88 18.37 -12.80
CA VAL A 165 21.66 19.59 -12.49
C VAL A 165 21.52 20.62 -13.62
N CYS A 166 21.69 20.20 -14.87
CA CYS A 166 21.54 21.08 -16.03
C CYS A 166 20.12 21.65 -16.15
N GLU A 167 19.09 20.80 -15.98
CA GLU A 167 17.70 21.20 -16.12
C GLU A 167 17.28 22.20 -15.03
N VAL A 168 17.65 21.93 -13.77
CA VAL A 168 17.37 22.84 -12.65
C VAL A 168 18.01 24.20 -12.89
N TYR A 169 19.26 24.23 -13.33
CA TYR A 169 19.97 25.49 -13.57
C TYR A 169 19.46 26.23 -14.81
N LYS A 170 19.05 25.51 -15.87
CA LYS A 170 18.38 26.10 -17.03
C LYS A 170 17.07 26.78 -16.63
N ARG A 171 16.21 26.08 -15.88
CA ARG A 171 14.95 26.64 -15.37
C ARG A 171 15.17 27.86 -14.46
N TYR A 172 16.24 27.85 -13.67
CA TYR A 172 16.64 28.99 -12.85
C TYR A 172 16.96 30.22 -13.74
N ARG A 173 17.77 30.04 -14.79
CA ARG A 173 18.09 31.12 -15.73
C ARG A 173 16.90 31.64 -16.52
N GLU A 174 15.99 30.75 -16.94
CA GLU A 174 14.80 31.12 -17.71
C GLU A 174 13.74 31.87 -16.88
N LYS A 175 13.66 31.59 -15.57
CA LYS A 175 12.68 32.23 -14.68
C LYS A 175 13.14 33.55 -14.08
N GLY A 176 14.40 33.95 -14.27
CA GLY A 176 14.90 35.27 -13.88
C GLY A 176 14.62 35.66 -12.42
N ILE A 177 14.84 34.74 -11.48
CA ILE A 177 14.84 35.04 -10.03
C ILE A 177 16.28 35.01 -9.51
#